data_AF-A0A972SFE2-F1
#
_entry.id   AF-A0A972SFE2-F1
#
_cell.length_a   1.000
_cell.length_b   1.000
_cell.length_c   1.000
_cell.angle_alpha   90.00
_cell.angle_beta   90.00
_cell.angle_gamma   90.00
#
_symmetry.space_group_name_H-M   'P 1'
#
loop_
_entity.id
_entity.type
_entity.pdbx_description
1 polymer ?
#
loop_
_entity_poly.entity_id
_entity_poly.type
_entity_poly.pdbx_seq_one_letter_code
_entity_poly.pdbx_strand_id
1 'polypeptide(L)'
;MSEKLPIVLGTDPKRTIRLDLLPPLKGAFTVHLHLSEKKDNAHLKLEYGDTPYCLSLYVFNYPRFLQNRTVRVRSYDLWEKWIMYAARLPDGRPHPKSGGKLYRPDAVIVGEGSYELENPFISFAYDDGTLLTFRIEFYRYLKYYSPKYGESFRSEYWFIGID
;
A
#
# COMPACT_ATOMS: atom_id res chain seq x y z
N MET A 1 21.84 13.93 -11.88
CA MET A 1 20.88 15.04 -11.76
C MET A 1 19.64 14.50 -11.06
N SER A 2 19.28 15.04 -9.89
CA SER A 2 18.19 14.50 -9.07
C SER A 2 16.84 14.95 -9.66
N GLU A 3 16.29 14.15 -10.56
CA GLU A 3 14.93 14.35 -10.99
C GLU A 3 14.01 13.89 -9.85
N LYS A 4 13.37 14.86 -9.18
CA LYS A 4 12.24 14.62 -8.27
C LYS A 4 11.31 13.60 -8.93
N LEU A 5 11.08 12.45 -8.32
CA LEU A 5 9.79 11.81 -8.60
C LEU A 5 8.75 12.53 -7.77
N PRO A 6 7.74 13.11 -8.42
CA PRO A 6 6.66 13.74 -7.69
C PRO A 6 5.98 12.62 -6.94
N ILE A 7 5.59 12.85 -5.69
CA ILE A 7 4.32 12.28 -5.26
C ILE A 7 3.33 12.82 -6.30
N VAL A 8 3.04 12.05 -7.36
CA VAL A 8 1.97 12.39 -8.29
C VAL A 8 0.70 12.05 -7.53
N LEU A 9 0.40 12.92 -6.57
CA LEU A 9 -0.96 13.16 -6.14
C LEU A 9 -1.64 13.55 -7.43
N GLY A 10 -2.33 12.61 -8.08
CA GLY A 10 -2.87 12.91 -9.39
C GLY A 10 -3.81 14.10 -9.22
N THR A 11 -3.39 15.31 -9.59
CA THR A 11 -4.28 16.46 -9.70
C THR A 11 -5.21 16.28 -10.90
N ASP A 12 -4.90 15.29 -11.74
CA ASP A 12 -5.65 14.79 -12.88
C ASP A 12 -5.83 13.26 -12.73
N PRO A 13 -7.06 12.72 -12.83
CA PRO A 13 -7.32 11.28 -12.89
C PRO A 13 -6.54 10.54 -13.98
N LYS A 14 -6.14 11.20 -15.07
CA LYS A 14 -5.32 10.60 -16.13
C LYS A 14 -3.86 10.38 -15.71
N ARG A 15 -3.42 11.01 -14.62
CA ARG A 15 -2.04 10.94 -14.10
C ARG A 15 -1.92 10.15 -12.81
N THR A 16 -3.03 9.71 -12.21
CA THR A 16 -2.99 8.80 -11.06
C THR A 16 -2.53 7.42 -11.49
N ILE A 17 -1.83 6.72 -10.61
CA ILE A 17 -1.38 5.36 -10.90
C ILE A 17 -2.57 4.41 -10.80
N ARG A 18 -2.78 3.65 -11.88
CA ARG A 18 -3.86 2.68 -12.01
C ARG A 18 -3.31 1.28 -11.84
N LEU A 19 -3.59 0.66 -10.69
CA LEU A 19 -3.11 -0.67 -10.31
C LEU A 19 -3.51 -1.72 -11.37
N ASP A 20 -4.74 -1.62 -11.87
CA ASP A 20 -5.31 -2.49 -12.90
C ASP A 20 -4.73 -2.28 -14.31
N LEU A 21 -3.90 -1.26 -14.49
CA LEU A 21 -3.23 -0.95 -15.76
C LEU A 21 -1.70 -1.06 -15.65
N LEU A 22 -1.17 -1.42 -14.47
CA LEU A 22 0.26 -1.62 -14.30
C LEU A 22 0.71 -2.89 -15.04
N PRO A 23 1.98 -2.94 -15.51
CA PRO A 23 2.58 -4.19 -15.94
C PRO A 23 2.69 -5.16 -14.76
N PRO A 24 3.01 -6.44 -15.00
CA PRO A 24 3.32 -7.37 -13.93
C PRO A 24 4.40 -6.83 -13.00
N LEU A 25 4.19 -6.95 -11.68
CA LEU A 25 5.11 -6.52 -10.65
C LEU A 25 5.25 -7.61 -9.59
N LYS A 26 6.43 -7.70 -8.98
CA LYS A 26 6.67 -8.55 -7.82
C LYS A 26 7.69 -7.88 -6.91
N GLY A 27 7.66 -8.22 -5.63
CA GLY A 27 8.63 -7.72 -4.66
C GLY A 27 8.16 -7.90 -3.23
N ALA A 28 8.82 -7.21 -2.30
CA ALA A 28 8.42 -7.22 -0.90
C ALA A 28 7.18 -6.35 -0.65
N PHE A 29 6.46 -6.66 0.42
CA PHE A 29 5.48 -5.75 1.00
C PHE A 29 5.59 -5.67 2.52
N THR A 30 5.02 -4.60 3.08
CA THR A 30 4.83 -4.43 4.52
C THR A 30 3.43 -3.89 4.81
N VAL A 31 2.84 -4.33 5.91
CA VAL A 31 1.54 -3.87 6.41
C VAL A 31 1.74 -2.93 7.58
N HIS A 32 1.22 -1.71 7.47
CA HIS A 32 1.27 -0.69 8.50
C HIS A 32 -0.12 -0.46 9.06
N LEU A 33 -0.24 -0.47 10.39
CA LEU A 33 -1.38 0.10 11.10
C LEU A 33 -1.00 1.48 11.62
N HIS A 34 -1.88 2.45 11.46
CA HIS A 34 -1.70 3.78 12.04
C HIS A 34 -2.63 3.91 13.25
N LEU A 35 -2.06 4.04 14.44
CA LEU A 35 -2.83 4.08 15.69
C LEU A 35 -3.78 5.29 15.79
N SER A 36 -3.54 6.36 15.01
CA SER A 36 -4.45 7.51 14.92
C SER A 36 -5.64 7.29 13.97
N GLU A 37 -5.62 6.23 13.16
CA GLU A 37 -6.68 5.94 12.21
C GLU A 37 -7.69 4.92 12.78
N LYS A 38 -8.79 4.65 12.05
CA LYS A 38 -9.74 3.63 12.48
C LYS A 38 -9.02 2.29 12.66
N LYS A 39 -9.30 1.62 13.78
CA LYS A 39 -8.62 0.40 14.24
C LYS A 39 -8.59 -0.75 13.21
N ASP A 40 -9.53 -0.75 12.27
CA ASP A 40 -9.70 -1.84 11.33
C ASP A 40 -9.12 -1.55 9.94
N ASN A 41 -8.35 -0.48 9.74
CA ASN A 41 -7.76 -0.17 8.43
C ASN A 41 -6.24 -0.37 8.44
N ALA A 42 -5.69 -0.70 7.27
CA ALA A 42 -4.25 -0.92 7.10
C ALA A 42 -3.72 -0.20 5.86
N HIS A 43 -2.43 0.12 5.89
CA HIS A 43 -1.68 0.59 4.74
C HIS A 43 -0.72 -0.49 4.28
N LEU A 44 -0.92 -1.04 3.09
CA LEU A 44 0.05 -1.91 2.44
C LEU A 44 1.05 -1.04 1.68
N LYS A 45 2.33 -1.34 1.83
CA LYS A 45 3.40 -0.72 1.03
C LYS A 45 4.05 -1.81 0.20
N LEU A 46 4.00 -1.70 -1.12
CA LEU A 46 4.46 -2.71 -2.07
C LEU A 46 5.65 -2.16 -2.84
N GLU A 47 6.77 -2.88 -2.92
CA GLU A 47 7.90 -2.43 -3.75
C GLU A 47 7.48 -2.17 -5.20
N TYR A 48 7.85 -1.04 -5.79
CA TYR A 48 7.49 -0.74 -7.18
C TYR A 48 8.66 -1.09 -8.13
N GLY A 49 8.85 -2.38 -8.38
CA GLY A 49 9.98 -2.91 -9.15
C GLY A 49 11.34 -2.42 -8.61
N ASP A 50 12.31 -2.25 -9.50
CA ASP A 50 13.66 -1.79 -9.17
C ASP A 50 13.76 -0.27 -8.95
N THR A 51 12.63 0.42 -8.81
CA THR A 51 12.60 1.87 -8.57
C THR A 51 12.86 2.20 -7.10
N PRO A 52 13.21 3.45 -6.75
CA PRO A 52 13.29 3.88 -5.36
C PRO A 52 11.91 4.16 -4.73
N TYR A 53 10.82 3.65 -5.30
CA TYR A 53 9.46 3.84 -4.80
C TYR A 53 8.78 2.55 -4.33
N CYS A 54 7.73 2.74 -3.54
CA CYS A 54 6.73 1.74 -3.23
C CYS A 54 5.33 2.27 -3.56
N LEU A 55 4.43 1.39 -4.01
CA LEU A 55 3.00 1.66 -4.08
C LEU A 55 2.42 1.61 -2.67
N SER A 56 1.66 2.64 -2.29
CA SER A 56 0.94 2.65 -1.02
C SER A 56 -0.54 2.38 -1.27
N LEU A 57 -1.07 1.31 -0.70
CA LEU A 57 -2.49 0.96 -0.76
C LEU A 57 -3.11 1.09 0.63
N TYR A 58 -4.33 1.60 0.69
CA TYR A 58 -5.13 1.67 1.91
C TYR A 58 -6.29 0.70 1.85
N VAL A 59 -6.27 -0.27 2.75
CA VAL A 59 -7.26 -1.33 2.85
C VAL A 59 -8.33 -0.94 3.86
N PHE A 60 -9.58 -0.86 3.40
CA PHE A 60 -10.72 -0.66 4.27
C PHE A 60 -11.14 -2.02 4.86
N ASN A 61 -11.08 -2.17 6.18
CA ASN A 61 -11.36 -3.43 6.88
C ASN A 61 -10.29 -4.52 6.65
N TYR A 62 -9.12 -4.32 7.26
CA TYR A 62 -8.00 -5.25 7.30
C TYR A 62 -8.35 -6.63 7.87
N PRO A 63 -9.20 -6.78 8.92
CA PRO A 63 -9.65 -8.11 9.35
C PRO A 63 -10.35 -8.91 8.25
N ARG A 64 -11.15 -8.26 7.39
CA ARG A 64 -11.76 -8.92 6.22
C ARG A 64 -10.73 -9.25 5.14
N PHE A 65 -9.75 -8.37 4.92
CA PHE A 65 -8.65 -8.63 3.98
C PHE A 65 -7.86 -9.89 4.37
N LEU A 66 -7.51 -10.03 5.66
CA LEU A 66 -6.82 -11.23 6.18
C LEU A 66 -7.65 -12.52 6.06
N GLN A 67 -8.97 -12.41 5.94
CA GLN A 67 -9.86 -13.55 5.69
C GLN A 67 -10.07 -13.82 4.20
N ASN A 68 -9.26 -13.21 3.33
CA ASN A 68 -9.39 -13.28 1.87
C ASN A 68 -10.81 -12.91 1.40
N ARG A 69 -11.47 -11.93 2.05
CA ARG A 69 -12.82 -11.47 1.69
C ARG A 69 -12.77 -10.20 0.86
N THR A 70 -13.85 -9.93 0.13
CA THR A 70 -13.98 -8.69 -0.64
C THR A 70 -13.85 -7.45 0.25
N VAL A 71 -12.89 -6.59 -0.09
CA VAL A 71 -12.64 -5.32 0.60
C VAL A 71 -12.45 -4.19 -0.40
N ARG A 72 -12.72 -2.96 0.06
CA ARG A 72 -12.37 -1.77 -0.71
C ARG A 72 -10.91 -1.45 -0.47
N VAL A 73 -10.21 -1.03 -1.51
CA VAL A 73 -8.82 -0.57 -1.45
C VAL A 73 -8.70 0.78 -2.13
N ARG A 74 -7.86 1.67 -1.61
CA ARG A 74 -7.54 2.96 -2.23
C ARG A 74 -6.04 3.06 -2.47
N SER A 75 -5.64 3.43 -3.69
CA SER A 75 -4.25 3.77 -3.97
C SER A 75 -3.93 5.17 -3.44
N TYR A 76 -2.79 5.28 -2.75
CA TYR A 76 -2.13 6.52 -2.36
C TYR A 76 -0.91 6.81 -3.26
N ASP A 77 -0.85 6.17 -4.43
CA ASP A 77 0.20 6.28 -5.45
C ASP A 77 1.59 5.88 -4.91
N LEU A 78 2.66 6.47 -5.44
CA LEU A 78 4.04 6.17 -5.09
C LEU A 78 4.53 6.99 -3.91
N TRP A 79 5.32 6.32 -3.08
CA TRP A 79 6.07 6.89 -1.96
C TRP A 79 7.50 6.40 -2.01
N GLU A 80 8.43 7.10 -1.36
CA GLU A 80 9.82 6.66 -1.30
C GLU A 80 9.93 5.29 -0.61
N LYS A 81 10.61 4.33 -1.23
CA LYS A 81 10.66 2.91 -0.82
C LYS A 81 11.09 2.72 0.64
N TRP A 82 11.93 3.60 1.18
CA TRP A 82 12.39 3.50 2.58
C TRP A 82 11.25 3.54 3.60
N ILE A 83 10.08 4.14 3.27
CA ILE A 83 8.94 4.20 4.19
C ILE A 83 8.35 2.83 4.48
N MET A 84 8.58 1.82 3.62
CA MET A 84 8.09 0.45 3.83
C MET A 84 8.54 -0.09 5.18
N TYR A 85 9.78 0.20 5.59
CA TYR A 85 10.35 -0.33 6.82
C TYR A 85 10.43 0.71 7.94
N ALA A 86 10.13 1.98 7.69
CA ALA A 86 10.36 3.07 8.64
C ALA A 86 9.28 3.22 9.73
N ALA A 87 8.90 2.12 10.38
CA ALA A 87 7.92 2.08 11.44
C ALA A 87 8.36 1.10 12.54
N ARG A 88 7.67 1.13 13.68
CA ARG A 88 7.95 0.21 14.79
C ARG A 88 7.33 -1.16 14.53
N LEU A 89 7.93 -2.20 15.07
CA LEU A 89 7.31 -3.51 15.23
C LEU A 89 6.34 -3.50 16.43
N PRO A 90 5.51 -4.56 16.60
CA PRO A 90 4.56 -4.62 17.72
C PRO A 90 5.22 -4.60 19.10
N ASP A 91 6.49 -4.99 19.18
CA ASP A 91 7.32 -4.92 20.40
C ASP A 91 7.87 -3.50 20.68
N GLY A 92 7.55 -2.52 19.83
CA GLY A 92 7.96 -1.12 19.97
C GLY A 92 9.33 -0.79 19.39
N ARG A 93 10.14 -1.77 18.98
CA ARG A 93 11.46 -1.52 18.36
C ARG A 93 11.31 -1.08 16.90
N PRO A 94 12.22 -0.26 16.36
CA PRO A 94 12.24 0.03 14.91
C PRO A 94 12.48 -1.26 14.11
N HIS A 95 11.88 -1.34 12.92
CA HIS A 95 12.17 -2.44 11.99
C HIS A 95 13.67 -2.50 11.65
N PRO A 96 14.32 -3.69 11.59
CA PRO A 96 15.76 -3.78 11.31
C PRO A 96 16.19 -3.13 9.98
N LYS A 97 15.39 -3.32 8.91
CA LYS A 97 15.62 -2.73 7.58
C LYS A 97 15.47 -1.20 7.54
N SER A 98 14.97 -0.56 8.60
CA SER A 98 14.79 0.91 8.64
C SER A 98 16.10 1.69 8.86
N GLY A 99 17.15 1.02 9.37
CA GLY A 99 18.35 1.70 9.86
C GLY A 99 18.06 2.65 11.04
N GLY A 100 17.03 2.37 11.84
CA GLY A 100 16.61 3.19 12.98
C GLY A 100 15.69 4.37 12.64
N LYS A 101 15.34 4.56 11.36
CA LYS A 101 14.46 5.66 10.93
C LYS A 101 13.00 5.34 11.18
N LEU A 102 12.24 6.35 11.59
CA LEU A 102 10.78 6.30 11.72
C LEU A 102 10.16 7.41 10.89
N TYR A 103 9.23 7.08 9.98
CA TYR A 103 8.55 8.08 9.15
C TYR A 103 7.32 8.65 9.87
N ARG A 104 6.68 7.88 10.74
CA ARG A 104 5.55 8.27 11.59
C ARG A 104 5.68 7.65 12.99
N PRO A 105 5.39 8.41 14.06
CA PRO A 105 5.48 7.91 15.43
C PRO A 105 4.36 6.92 15.78
N ASP A 106 3.23 6.96 15.07
CA ASP A 106 2.03 6.15 15.31
C ASP A 106 1.88 4.98 14.34
N ALA A 107 2.86 4.74 13.47
CA ALA A 107 2.85 3.63 12.53
C ALA A 107 3.52 2.39 13.13
N VAL A 108 2.83 1.25 13.02
CA VAL A 108 3.31 -0.07 13.47
C VAL A 108 3.23 -1.06 12.31
N ILE A 109 4.32 -1.76 12.02
CA ILE A 109 4.36 -2.86 11.06
C ILE A 109 3.82 -4.11 11.74
N VAL A 110 2.80 -4.71 11.13
CA VAL A 110 2.11 -5.91 11.68
C VAL A 110 2.16 -7.11 10.75
N GLY A 111 2.81 -6.98 9.61
CA GLY A 111 3.00 -8.05 8.65
C GLY A 111 3.98 -7.64 7.56
N GLU A 112 4.70 -8.60 7.01
CA GLU A 112 5.56 -8.46 5.85
C GLU A 112 5.60 -9.78 5.06
N GLY A 113 6.11 -9.69 3.83
CA GLY A 113 6.27 -10.84 2.95
C GLY A 113 6.54 -10.42 1.51
N SER A 114 6.15 -11.26 0.56
CA SER A 114 6.24 -11.00 -0.88
C SER A 114 4.87 -10.85 -1.52
N TYR A 115 4.80 -10.06 -2.59
CA TYR A 115 3.59 -9.90 -3.39
C TYR A 115 3.89 -10.11 -4.87
N GLU A 116 2.85 -10.50 -5.61
CA GLU A 116 2.86 -10.58 -7.06
C GLU A 116 1.59 -9.91 -7.60
N LEU A 117 1.73 -9.06 -8.62
CA LEU A 117 0.66 -8.40 -9.35
C LEU A 117 0.74 -8.88 -10.79
N GLU A 118 -0.26 -9.60 -11.24
CA GLU A 118 -0.45 -10.04 -12.62
C GLU A 118 -1.90 -9.75 -13.01
N ASN A 119 -2.14 -8.59 -13.61
CA ASN A 119 -3.49 -8.09 -13.81
C ASN A 119 -4.40 -9.12 -14.54
N PRO A 120 -5.61 -9.39 -14.02
CA PRO A 120 -6.33 -8.61 -12.99
C PRO A 120 -6.11 -9.11 -11.56
N PHE A 121 -5.09 -9.92 -11.26
CA PHE A 121 -4.89 -10.54 -9.95
C PHE A 121 -3.73 -9.94 -9.17
N ILE A 122 -3.84 -9.97 -7.84
CA ILE A 122 -2.76 -9.68 -6.90
C ILE A 122 -2.74 -10.72 -5.79
N SER A 123 -1.55 -11.23 -5.51
CA SER A 123 -1.29 -12.22 -4.48
C SER A 123 -0.33 -11.67 -3.44
N PHE A 124 -0.54 -12.07 -2.18
CA PHE A 124 0.28 -11.74 -1.03
C PHE A 124 0.66 -13.04 -0.32
N ALA A 125 1.96 -13.27 -0.18
CA ALA A 125 2.51 -14.34 0.62
C ALA A 125 3.20 -13.73 1.85
N TYR A 126 2.59 -13.87 3.01
CA TYR A 126 3.13 -13.39 4.29
C TYR A 126 4.24 -14.32 4.77
N ASP A 127 5.19 -13.77 5.54
CA ASP A 127 6.29 -14.54 6.14
C ASP A 127 5.81 -15.59 7.16
N ASP A 128 4.58 -15.46 7.69
CA ASP A 128 3.95 -16.46 8.57
C ASP A 128 3.29 -17.63 7.82
N GLY A 129 3.35 -17.63 6.49
CA GLY A 129 2.76 -18.65 5.62
C GLY A 129 1.34 -18.34 5.14
N THR A 130 0.73 -17.22 5.57
CA THR A 130 -0.58 -16.80 5.08
C THR A 130 -0.50 -16.42 3.60
N LEU A 131 -1.37 -17.01 2.78
CA LEU A 131 -1.51 -16.69 1.36
C LEU A 131 -2.88 -16.04 1.11
N LEU A 132 -2.88 -14.88 0.45
CA LEU A 132 -4.10 -14.18 0.06
C LEU A 132 -4.03 -13.87 -1.44
N THR A 133 -5.13 -14.07 -2.15
CA THR A 133 -5.20 -13.75 -3.59
C THR A 133 -6.51 -13.02 -3.88
N PHE A 134 -6.41 -11.93 -4.61
CA PHE A 134 -7.55 -11.09 -4.96
C PHE A 134 -7.60 -10.82 -6.46
N ARG A 135 -8.81 -10.80 -7.02
CA ARG A 135 -9.08 -10.10 -8.27
C ARG A 135 -9.25 -8.61 -7.97
N ILE A 136 -8.57 -7.76 -8.73
CA ILE A 136 -8.65 -6.31 -8.67
C ILE A 136 -9.71 -5.82 -9.65
N GLU A 137 -10.66 -5.03 -9.16
CA GLU A 137 -11.61 -4.30 -10.01
C GLU A 137 -11.54 -2.81 -9.71
N PHE A 138 -11.30 -2.00 -10.74
CA PHE A 138 -11.39 -0.56 -10.60
C PHE A 138 -12.81 -0.12 -10.26
N TYR A 139 -12.95 0.67 -9.20
CA TYR A 139 -14.24 1.16 -8.74
C TYR A 139 -14.50 2.60 -9.21
N ARG A 140 -13.63 3.54 -8.84
CA ARG A 140 -13.79 4.96 -9.20
C ARG A 140 -12.53 5.78 -8.91
N TYR A 141 -12.51 7.01 -9.40
CA TYR A 141 -11.67 8.07 -8.86
C TYR A 141 -12.40 8.82 -7.74
N LEU A 142 -11.67 9.17 -6.68
CA LEU A 142 -12.15 10.00 -5.59
C LEU A 142 -11.31 11.27 -5.49
N LYS A 143 -11.96 12.43 -5.51
CA LYS A 143 -11.31 13.70 -5.11
C LYS A 143 -11.00 13.64 -3.62
N TYR A 144 -9.76 13.94 -3.25
CA TYR A 144 -9.25 13.88 -1.89
C TYR A 144 -8.41 15.12 -1.61
N TYR A 145 -8.73 15.80 -0.52
CA TYR A 145 -7.94 16.93 -0.02
C TYR A 145 -7.09 16.48 1.18
N SER A 146 -5.79 16.66 1.08
CA SER A 146 -4.87 16.52 2.20
C SER A 146 -4.48 17.90 2.73
N PRO A 147 -4.57 18.18 4.03
CA PRO A 147 -4.06 19.43 4.59
C PRO A 147 -2.56 19.65 4.31
N LYS A 148 -1.79 18.57 4.21
CA LYS A 148 -0.34 18.62 3.97
C LYS A 148 0.01 18.73 2.48
N TYR A 149 -0.80 18.16 1.62
CA TYR A 149 -0.42 17.94 0.22
C TYR A 149 -1.39 18.53 -0.82
N GLY A 150 -2.48 19.17 -0.39
CA GLY A 150 -3.47 19.79 -1.25
C GLY A 150 -4.45 18.80 -1.89
N GLU A 151 -5.08 19.26 -2.97
CA GLU A 151 -6.04 18.47 -3.74
C GLU A 151 -5.37 17.37 -4.56
N SER A 152 -6.03 16.21 -4.63
CA SER A 152 -5.56 15.03 -5.33
C SER A 152 -6.74 14.15 -5.74
N PHE A 153 -6.51 13.24 -6.68
CA PHE A 153 -7.39 12.15 -7.02
C PHE A 153 -6.76 10.84 -6.56
N ARG A 154 -7.60 9.94 -6.06
CA ARG A 154 -7.20 8.59 -5.65
C ARG A 154 -8.05 7.59 -6.39
N SER A 155 -7.42 6.59 -6.99
CA SER A 155 -8.14 5.43 -7.53
C SER A 155 -8.55 4.51 -6.39
N GLU A 156 -9.83 4.16 -6.35
CA GLU A 156 -10.39 3.13 -5.46
C GLU A 156 -10.70 1.87 -6.27
N TYR A 157 -10.56 0.72 -5.61
CA TYR A 157 -10.74 -0.62 -6.17
C TYR A 157 -11.58 -1.48 -5.22
N TRP A 158 -12.19 -2.51 -5.78
CA TRP A 158 -12.58 -3.70 -5.03
C TRP A 158 -11.48 -4.74 -5.19
N PHE A 159 -10.99 -5.25 -4.08
CA PHE A 159 -10.18 -6.46 -4.04
C PHE A 159 -11.14 -7.57 -3.67
N ILE A 160 -11.47 -8.42 -4.64
CA ILE A 160 -12.42 -9.52 -4.50
C ILE A 160 -11.59 -10.77 -4.21
N GLY A 161 -11.72 -11.30 -3.00
CA GLY A 161 -10.96 -12.49 -2.62
C GLY A 161 -11.38 -13.71 -3.44
N ILE A 162 -10.41 -14.53 -3.79
CA ILE A 162 -10.60 -15.78 -4.53
C ILE A 162 -9.94 -16.92 -3.78
N ASP A 163 -10.66 -18.04 -3.67
CA ASP A 163 -10.20 -19.27 -3.02
C ASP A 163 -9.20 -20.05 -3.88
#